data_AF-A0A3B8VVN6-F1
#
_entry.id   AF-A0A3B8VVN6-F1
#
_cell.length_a   1.000
_cell.length_b   1.000
_cell.length_c   1.000
_cell.angle_alpha   90.00
_cell.angle_beta   90.00
_cell.angle_gamma   90.00
#
_symmetry.space_group_name_H-M   'P 1'
#
loop_
_entity.id
_entity.type
_entity.pdbx_description
1 polymer ?
#
loop_
_entity_poly.entity_id
_entity_poly.type
_entity_poly.pdbx_seq_one_letter_code
_entity_poly.pdbx_strand_id
1 'polypeptide(L)'
;MKRISILNALCLCLVALTFTSCSNENEAEIVICPVDKALVFESTGGKTELPIAFEKWEVAVVLSNSLSSVFGNIYDENNNLIQENSPMKLTGPGRMTSNWDYKSFTVTHTSDNKLILDIHENFYDEAFTYDLLLTS
;
A
#
# COMPACT_ATOMS: atom_id res chain seq x y z
N MET A 1 -17.66 -69.46 -2.82
CA MET A 1 -18.35 -68.22 -2.41
C MET A 1 -17.39 -67.38 -1.57
N LYS A 2 -17.30 -66.09 -1.91
CA LYS A 2 -16.35 -65.08 -1.43
C LYS A 2 -16.41 -64.88 0.09
N ARG A 3 -15.27 -64.67 0.76
CA ARG A 3 -15.15 -63.67 1.83
C ARG A 3 -13.85 -62.90 1.65
N ILE A 4 -14.05 -61.61 1.42
CA ILE A 4 -13.13 -60.59 0.94
C ILE A 4 -12.19 -60.19 2.08
N SER A 5 -10.91 -60.04 1.75
CA SER A 5 -9.84 -59.60 2.64
C SER A 5 -10.20 -58.30 3.36
N ILE A 6 -10.27 -58.36 4.68
CA ILE A 6 -10.50 -57.24 5.61
C ILE A 6 -9.43 -56.14 5.44
N LEU A 7 -8.28 -56.47 4.83
CA LEU A 7 -7.19 -55.54 4.54
C LEU A 7 -7.55 -54.42 3.54
N ASN A 8 -8.50 -54.64 2.63
CA ASN A 8 -8.86 -53.65 1.60
C ASN A 8 -9.89 -52.61 2.05
N ALA A 9 -10.53 -52.79 3.21
CA ALA A 9 -11.49 -51.81 3.74
C ALA A 9 -10.78 -50.69 4.55
N LEU A 10 -9.58 -50.96 5.09
CA LEU A 10 -8.84 -50.01 5.91
C LEU A 10 -8.11 -48.94 5.07
N CYS A 11 -7.79 -49.25 3.81
CA CYS A 11 -7.06 -48.33 2.93
C CYS A 11 -7.95 -47.23 2.34
N LEU A 12 -9.28 -47.40 2.35
CA LEU A 12 -10.22 -46.45 1.74
C LEU A 12 -10.67 -45.32 2.69
N CYS A 13 -10.45 -45.46 4.01
CA CYS A 13 -10.78 -44.40 4.98
C CYS A 13 -9.68 -43.35 5.15
N LEU A 14 -8.44 -43.60 4.67
CA LEU A 14 -7.34 -42.64 4.83
C LEU A 14 -7.29 -41.53 3.77
N VAL A 15 -8.10 -41.60 2.72
CA VAL A 15 -8.09 -40.62 1.61
C VAL A 15 -9.04 -39.44 1.85
N ALA A 16 -9.86 -39.46 2.91
CA ALA A 16 -10.89 -38.45 3.15
C ALA A 16 -10.46 -37.24 3.99
N LEU A 17 -9.20 -37.12 4.41
CA LEU A 17 -8.77 -36.12 5.41
C LEU A 17 -7.70 -35.12 4.95
N THR A 18 -7.37 -35.06 3.66
CA THR A 18 -6.48 -34.00 3.14
C THR A 18 -7.27 -32.93 2.38
N PHE A 19 -8.27 -32.34 3.03
CA PHE A 19 -8.76 -31.01 2.68
C PHE A 19 -8.23 -30.02 3.73
N THR A 20 -6.91 -29.90 3.82
CA THR A 20 -6.30 -28.85 4.63
C THR A 20 -6.10 -27.62 3.77
N SER A 21 -7.02 -26.68 3.99
CA SER A 21 -6.82 -25.25 3.83
C SER A 21 -6.54 -24.78 2.41
N CYS A 22 -7.61 -24.44 1.67
CA CYS A 22 -7.54 -23.21 0.89
C CYS A 22 -7.11 -22.12 1.89
N SER A 23 -5.89 -21.62 1.74
CA SER A 23 -5.57 -20.33 2.33
C SER A 23 -6.67 -19.39 1.84
N ASN A 24 -7.37 -18.77 2.77
CA ASN A 24 -7.92 -17.46 2.48
C ASN A 24 -6.68 -16.62 2.15
N GLU A 25 -6.31 -16.61 0.88
CA GLU A 25 -5.81 -15.40 0.29
C GLU A 25 -6.92 -14.42 0.58
N ASN A 26 -6.75 -13.67 1.68
CA ASN A 26 -7.28 -12.33 1.75
C ASN A 26 -6.68 -11.67 0.51
N GLU A 27 -7.35 -11.85 -0.62
CA GLU A 27 -7.39 -10.85 -1.67
C GLU A 27 -7.73 -9.61 -0.88
N ALA A 28 -6.71 -8.79 -0.61
CA ALA A 28 -6.91 -7.48 -0.07
C ALA A 28 -8.02 -6.90 -0.95
N GLU A 29 -9.17 -6.65 -0.35
CA GLU A 29 -10.27 -6.02 -1.05
C GLU A 29 -9.69 -4.68 -1.49
N ILE A 30 -9.23 -4.59 -2.74
CA ILE A 30 -8.70 -3.36 -3.33
C ILE A 30 -9.94 -2.50 -3.56
N VAL A 31 -10.45 -1.92 -2.48
CA VAL A 31 -11.52 -0.95 -2.56
C VAL A 31 -10.84 0.36 -2.92
N ILE A 32 -10.99 0.67 -4.19
CA ILE A 32 -10.54 1.87 -4.85
C ILE A 32 -11.08 3.08 -4.09
N CYS A 33 -10.18 3.81 -3.43
CA CYS A 33 -10.40 5.21 -3.08
C CYS A 33 -10.84 5.94 -4.36
N PRO A 34 -11.78 6.91 -4.37
CA PRO A 34 -12.34 7.49 -5.60
C PRO A 34 -11.36 8.42 -6.35
N VAL A 35 -10.09 8.04 -6.41
CA VAL A 35 -9.03 8.63 -7.21
C VAL A 35 -8.67 7.64 -8.33
N ASP A 36 -9.69 7.12 -9.05
CA ASP A 36 -9.49 6.53 -10.38
C ASP A 36 -8.96 7.56 -11.40
N LYS A 37 -8.88 8.82 -10.98
CA LYS A 37 -8.44 9.95 -11.78
C LYS A 37 -7.06 10.39 -11.33
N ALA A 38 -6.10 10.32 -12.24
CA ALA A 38 -4.78 10.91 -12.05
C ALA A 38 -4.91 12.37 -11.59
N LEU A 39 -4.22 12.70 -10.50
CA LEU A 39 -4.07 14.08 -10.04
C LEU A 39 -2.91 14.70 -10.80
N VAL A 40 -3.19 15.80 -11.48
CA VAL A 40 -2.21 16.52 -12.31
C VAL A 40 -1.90 17.84 -11.64
N PHE A 41 -0.60 18.10 -11.46
CA PHE A 41 -0.06 19.34 -10.90
C PHE A 41 0.81 20.03 -11.94
N GLU A 42 0.82 21.36 -11.92
CA GLU A 42 1.75 22.17 -12.70
C GLU A 42 3.17 22.08 -12.14
N SER A 43 4.17 22.57 -12.88
CA SER A 43 5.59 22.48 -12.48
C SER A 43 5.91 23.15 -11.14
N THR A 44 5.11 24.14 -10.72
CA THR A 44 5.25 24.82 -9.42
C THR A 44 4.87 23.94 -8.23
N GLY A 45 4.27 22.78 -8.48
CA GLY A 45 3.71 21.92 -7.44
C GLY A 45 2.37 22.44 -6.91
N GLY A 46 1.97 21.93 -5.75
CA GLY A 46 0.73 22.28 -5.09
C GLY A 46 0.31 21.28 -4.01
N LYS A 47 -0.67 21.69 -3.21
CA LYS A 47 -1.19 20.90 -2.10
C LYS A 47 -2.65 20.55 -2.32
N THR A 48 -3.00 19.29 -2.09
CA THR A 48 -4.39 18.82 -2.11
C THR A 48 -4.68 17.94 -0.91
N GLU A 49 -5.94 17.93 -0.50
CA GLU A 49 -6.46 17.10 0.58
C GLU A 49 -7.56 16.19 0.04
N LEU A 50 -7.51 14.91 0.42
CA LEU A 50 -8.43 13.89 -0.03
C LEU A 50 -9.02 13.21 1.21
N PRO A 51 -10.34 13.30 1.45
CA PRO A 51 -10.98 12.52 2.50
C PRO A 51 -10.95 11.03 2.12
N ILE A 52 -10.53 10.18 3.05
CA ILE A 52 -10.52 8.73 2.86
C ILE A 52 -11.75 8.14 3.55
N ALA A 53 -12.47 7.25 2.87
CA ALA A 53 -13.70 6.67 3.39
C ALA A 53 -13.48 5.48 4.35
N PHE A 54 -12.28 4.86 4.32
CA PHE A 54 -11.93 3.72 5.16
C PHE A 54 -11.58 4.17 6.57
N GLU A 55 -12.13 3.52 7.60
CA GLU A 55 -11.80 3.82 9.00
C GLU A 55 -10.33 3.57 9.34
N LYS A 56 -9.72 2.59 8.66
CA LYS A 56 -8.31 2.24 8.78
C LYS A 56 -7.74 2.08 7.39
N TRP A 57 -6.62 2.74 7.16
CA TRP A 57 -5.86 2.61 5.93
C TRP A 57 -4.39 2.96 6.18
N GLU A 58 -3.55 2.52 5.25
CA GLU A 58 -2.13 2.83 5.22
C GLU A 58 -1.69 3.15 3.79
N VAL A 59 -0.56 3.85 3.69
CA VAL A 59 0.16 3.94 2.41
C VAL A 59 1.11 2.76 2.35
N ALA A 60 0.74 1.74 1.57
CA ALA A 60 1.47 0.48 1.48
C ALA A 60 2.79 0.61 0.72
N VAL A 61 2.80 1.45 -0.33
CA VAL A 61 3.99 1.75 -1.14
C VAL A 61 3.77 3.02 -1.96
N VAL A 62 4.87 3.72 -2.24
CA VAL A 62 4.95 4.74 -3.28
C VAL A 62 5.90 4.26 -4.37
N LEU A 63 5.42 4.25 -5.62
CA LEU A 63 6.19 3.84 -6.80
C LEU A 63 6.43 5.03 -7.72
N SER A 64 7.61 5.07 -8.35
CA SER A 64 7.92 6.03 -9.42
C SER A 64 7.49 5.52 -10.80
N ASN A 65 7.65 6.35 -11.84
CA ASN A 65 7.48 5.97 -13.26
C ASN A 65 8.12 4.62 -13.64
N SER A 66 9.26 4.26 -13.04
CA SER A 66 9.97 3.01 -13.32
C SER A 66 9.50 1.83 -12.47
N LEU A 67 8.37 1.97 -11.76
CA LEU A 67 7.84 0.99 -10.81
C LEU A 67 8.82 0.64 -9.68
N SER A 68 9.76 1.54 -9.39
CA SER A 68 10.69 1.39 -8.28
C SER A 68 10.14 2.08 -7.05
N SER A 69 10.37 1.49 -5.88
CA SER A 69 10.00 2.10 -4.60
C SER A 69 10.70 3.44 -4.45
N VAL A 70 9.94 4.46 -4.08
CA VAL A 70 10.48 5.76 -3.67
C VAL A 70 10.96 5.66 -2.23
N PHE A 71 12.10 6.29 -1.96
CA PHE A 71 12.71 6.34 -0.63
C PHE A 71 12.56 7.74 -0.05
N GLY A 72 12.38 7.79 1.26
CA GLY A 72 12.13 9.03 1.98
C GLY A 72 12.33 8.89 3.47
N ASN A 73 12.03 9.96 4.17
CA ASN A 73 12.01 10.00 5.62
C ASN A 73 10.56 9.89 6.09
N ILE A 74 10.34 9.12 7.16
CA ILE A 74 9.02 8.84 7.74
C ILE A 74 8.99 9.43 9.15
N TYR A 75 7.94 10.17 9.45
CA TYR A 75 7.73 10.90 10.69
C TYR A 75 6.40 10.51 11.32
N ASP A 76 6.34 10.51 12.65
CA ASP A 76 5.09 10.35 13.39
C ASP A 76 4.21 11.62 13.32
N GLU A 77 3.01 11.57 13.90
CA GLU A 77 2.09 12.71 14.00
C GLU A 77 2.67 13.90 14.79
N ASN A 78 3.68 13.67 15.63
CA ASN A 78 4.39 14.69 16.40
C ASN A 78 5.64 15.21 15.68
N ASN A 79 5.83 14.81 14.40
CA ASN A 79 6.96 15.17 13.55
C ASN A 79 8.33 14.65 14.05
N ASN A 80 8.35 13.59 14.87
CA ASN A 80 9.57 12.87 15.19
C ASN A 80 9.93 11.92 14.04
N LEU A 81 11.21 11.88 13.67
CA LEU A 81 11.73 10.95 12.66
C LEU A 81 11.64 9.51 13.19
N ILE A 82 10.88 8.66 12.50
CA ILE A 82 10.77 7.23 12.80
C ILE A 82 11.77 6.43 11.96
N GLN A 83 11.87 6.75 10.67
CA GLN A 83 12.75 6.06 9.72
C GLN A 83 13.37 7.06 8.76
N GLU A 84 14.67 6.91 8.50
CA GLU A 84 15.43 7.70 7.56
C GLU A 84 15.69 6.89 6.28
N ASN A 85 15.61 7.54 5.12
CA ASN A 85 15.94 6.97 3.81
C ASN A 85 15.44 5.53 3.60
N SER A 86 14.17 5.32 3.90
CA SER A 86 13.52 4.01 3.86
C SER A 86 12.44 4.00 2.78
N PRO A 87 12.03 2.81 2.27
CA PRO A 87 10.91 2.72 1.35
C PRO A 87 9.69 3.42 1.93
N MET A 88 9.07 4.31 1.16
CA MET A 88 7.96 5.13 1.61
C MET A 88 6.72 4.26 1.88
N LYS A 89 6.47 4.04 3.18
CA LYS A 89 5.30 3.35 3.74
C LYS A 89 4.85 4.07 5.00
N LEU A 90 3.54 4.23 5.20
CA LEU A 90 3.01 4.98 6.33
C LEU A 90 1.80 4.26 6.94
N THR A 91 2.01 3.71 8.13
CA THR A 91 0.99 3.00 8.91
C THR A 91 0.40 3.95 9.96
N GLY A 92 -0.83 4.40 9.76
CA GLY A 92 -1.49 5.35 10.66
C GLY A 92 -1.04 6.82 10.52
N PRO A 93 -1.47 7.71 11.43
CA PRO A 93 -1.19 9.13 11.33
C PRO A 93 0.31 9.48 11.37
N GLY A 94 0.71 10.41 10.52
CA GLY A 94 2.09 10.83 10.37
C GLY A 94 2.36 11.41 8.98
N ARG A 95 3.62 11.60 8.64
CA ARG A 95 3.99 12.03 7.28
C ARG A 95 5.23 11.33 6.77
N MET A 96 5.39 11.32 5.46
CA MET A 96 6.61 10.90 4.80
C MET A 96 6.98 11.91 3.72
N THR A 97 8.27 12.22 3.62
CA THR A 97 8.82 13.17 2.63
C THR A 97 9.86 12.44 1.79
N SER A 98 9.77 12.55 0.47
CA SER A 98 10.72 11.92 -0.44
C SER A 98 12.08 12.63 -0.40
N ASN A 99 13.17 11.85 -0.51
CA ASN A 99 14.55 12.34 -0.39
C ASN A 99 15.14 12.84 -1.72
N TRP A 100 14.32 13.47 -2.58
CA TRP A 100 14.75 13.92 -3.90
C TRP A 100 14.86 15.44 -3.93
N ASP A 101 16.08 15.96 -4.05
CA ASP A 101 16.39 17.39 -3.91
C ASP A 101 15.60 18.30 -4.86
N TYR A 102 15.21 17.78 -6.02
CA TYR A 102 14.70 18.59 -7.14
C TYR A 102 13.29 18.19 -7.60
N LYS A 103 12.71 17.15 -6.97
CA LYS A 103 11.40 16.53 -7.28
C LYS A 103 10.83 15.88 -6.02
N SER A 104 10.69 16.68 -4.97
CA SER A 104 10.22 16.18 -3.68
C SER A 104 8.71 16.30 -3.54
N PHE A 105 8.17 15.45 -2.68
CA PHE A 105 6.77 15.50 -2.28
C PHE A 105 6.65 15.02 -0.84
N THR A 106 5.60 15.47 -0.16
CA THR A 106 5.21 15.01 1.16
C THR A 106 3.83 14.39 1.10
N VAL A 107 3.69 13.24 1.75
CA VAL A 107 2.42 12.54 1.94
C VAL A 107 2.11 12.52 3.43
N THR A 108 0.93 12.97 3.82
CA THR A 108 0.50 12.99 5.22
C THR A 108 -0.79 12.20 5.38
N HIS A 109 -0.81 11.30 6.36
CA HIS A 109 -2.02 10.70 6.89
C HIS A 109 -2.39 11.45 8.16
N THR A 110 -3.54 12.10 8.17
CA THR A 110 -3.99 12.90 9.31
C THR A 110 -4.88 12.08 10.24
N SER A 111 -4.93 12.46 11.52
CA SER A 111 -5.78 11.81 12.52
C SER A 111 -7.29 12.01 12.26
N ASP A 112 -7.68 12.95 11.39
CA ASP A 112 -9.05 13.14 10.90
C ASP A 112 -9.35 12.37 9.59
N ASN A 113 -8.54 11.33 9.31
CA ASN A 113 -8.73 10.37 8.22
C ASN A 113 -8.66 10.98 6.81
N LYS A 114 -7.70 11.88 6.59
CA LYS A 114 -7.42 12.48 5.29
C LYS A 114 -6.02 12.11 4.81
N LEU A 115 -5.89 12.03 3.50
CA LEU A 115 -4.62 12.00 2.79
C LEU A 115 -4.31 13.40 2.28
N ILE A 116 -3.19 13.96 2.69
CA ILE A 116 -2.68 15.22 2.15
C ILE A 116 -1.49 14.92 1.26
N LEU A 117 -1.54 15.42 0.03
CA LEU A 117 -0.43 15.38 -0.91
C LEU A 117 0.09 16.80 -1.09
N ASP A 118 1.37 17.00 -0.81
CA ASP A 118 2.08 18.26 -1.00
C ASP A 118 3.20 18.00 -2.00
N ILE A 119 2.98 18.40 -3.25
CA ILE A 119 3.93 18.23 -4.35
C ILE A 119 4.76 19.50 -4.43
N HIS A 120 6.08 19.39 -4.35
CA HIS A 120 6.95 20.55 -4.45
C HIS A 120 7.27 20.88 -5.92
N GLU A 121 7.84 22.06 -6.14
CA GLU A 121 8.28 22.50 -7.46
C GLU A 121 9.21 21.48 -8.12
N ASN A 122 8.93 21.19 -9.39
CA ASN A 122 9.75 20.35 -10.23
C ASN A 122 10.74 21.22 -11.00
N PHE A 123 12.03 21.07 -10.68
CA PHE A 123 13.10 21.84 -11.31
C PHE A 123 13.61 21.23 -12.64
N TYR A 124 12.98 20.16 -13.13
CA TYR A 124 13.33 19.54 -14.40
C TYR A 124 12.24 19.76 -15.46
N ASP A 125 12.68 19.77 -16.71
CA ASP A 125 11.81 19.91 -17.89
C ASP A 125 11.06 18.61 -18.24
N GLU A 126 11.21 17.56 -17.44
CA GLU A 126 10.48 16.29 -17.59
C GLU A 126 9.34 16.18 -16.57
N ALA A 127 8.27 15.47 -16.94
CA ALA A 127 7.17 15.17 -16.04
C ALA A 127 7.45 13.92 -15.18
N PHE A 128 6.92 13.89 -13.95
CA PHE A 128 6.97 12.74 -13.04
C PHE A 128 5.59 12.29 -12.66
N THR A 129 5.46 11.00 -12.45
CA THR A 129 4.28 10.33 -11.95
C THR A 129 4.69 9.48 -10.75
N TYR A 130 3.84 9.47 -9.74
CA TYR A 130 3.98 8.62 -8.59
C TYR A 130 2.67 7.90 -8.36
N ASP A 131 2.76 6.58 -8.19
CA ASP A 131 1.63 5.77 -7.82
C ASP A 131 1.65 5.56 -6.31
N LEU A 132 0.60 6.01 -5.64
CA LEU A 132 0.38 5.77 -4.22
C LEU A 132 -0.64 4.65 -4.07
N LEU A 133 -0.20 3.53 -3.49
CA LEU A 133 -1.10 2.42 -3.17
C LEU A 133 -1.61 2.58 -1.73
N LEU A 134 -2.93 2.73 -1.60
CA LEU A 134 -3.62 2.72 -0.32
C LEU A 134 -4.24 1.35 -0.09
N THR A 135 -4.13 0.83 1.13
CA THR A 135 -4.75 -0.44 1.55
C THR A 135 -5.49 -0.24 2.87
N SER A 136 -6.58 -0.98 3.08
CA SER A 136 -7.40 -0.99 4.30
C SER A 136 -7.29 -2.31 5.06
#